data_AF-B1IK78-F1
#
_entry.id   AF-B1IK78-F1
#
_cell.length_a   1.000
_cell.length_b   1.000
_cell.length_c   1.000
_cell.angle_alpha   90.00
_cell.angle_beta   90.00
_cell.angle_gamma   90.00
#
_symmetry.space_group_name_H-M   'P 1'
#
loop_
_entity.id
_entity.type
_entity.pdbx_description
1 polymer ?
#
loop_
_entity_poly.entity_id
_entity_poly.type
_entity_poly.pdbx_seq_one_letter_code
_entity_poly.pdbx_strand_id
1 'polypeptide(L)'
;MGVLLRIRENFDSMTKSEKKIAEYIFKSPKDIISDSAQEIAIKTSTSPASVIRFTKKVGYNSLNEFKFALVAEEYTKESTEFDYIINYNDSIDSIINKLGNKVIDTINDTKELVDDEKLLEAVKAIKNAETIYLYGVGASAMVAMDFQYKLLRINKKVMFQQDSHLQLAVSVHITNRDVAVAISYSGNTREVNLAVEEAKKNGATTIAITKCGKSILSNIADINLNIPSIEKDLRIGAISSRTSQLFVTDSLFLGIAKENLDKTEKNLINTRNLVEVLKRE
;
A
#
# COMPACT_ATOMS: atom_id res chain seq x y z
N MET A 1 -3.39 15.95 -23.06
CA MET A 1 -2.52 15.45 -24.14
C MET A 1 -1.11 15.94 -23.88
N GLY A 2 -0.13 15.05 -23.72
CA GLY A 2 1.24 15.41 -23.31
C GLY A 2 1.96 16.31 -24.31
N VAL A 3 2.82 17.19 -23.80
CA VAL A 3 3.75 18.06 -24.55
C VAL A 3 4.56 17.23 -25.55
N LEU A 4 5.17 16.12 -25.12
CA LEU A 4 6.05 15.31 -25.96
C LEU A 4 5.28 14.60 -27.08
N LEU A 5 4.03 14.19 -26.81
CA LEU A 5 3.15 13.61 -27.83
C LEU A 5 2.76 14.66 -28.88
N ARG A 6 2.40 15.88 -28.46
CA ARG A 6 2.11 16.99 -29.37
C ARG A 6 3.30 17.34 -30.26
N ILE A 7 4.52 17.35 -29.70
CA ILE A 7 5.74 17.58 -30.48
C ILE A 7 5.93 16.46 -31.52
N ARG A 8 5.71 15.19 -31.13
CA ARG A 8 5.88 14.03 -32.02
C ARG A 8 4.89 14.03 -33.18
N GLU A 9 3.62 14.30 -32.93
CA GLU A 9 2.58 14.35 -33.96
C GLU A 9 2.78 15.48 -34.96
N ASN A 10 3.36 16.60 -34.51
CA ASN A 10 3.65 17.75 -35.36
C ASN A 10 5.07 17.71 -35.94
N PHE A 11 5.87 16.68 -35.66
CA PHE A 11 7.29 16.66 -35.99
C PHE A 11 7.52 16.75 -37.49
N ASP A 12 6.74 16.04 -38.31
CA ASP A 12 6.93 16.02 -39.77
C ASP A 12 6.60 17.35 -40.43
N SER A 13 5.68 18.14 -39.85
CA SER A 13 5.28 19.47 -40.32
C SER A 13 6.14 20.62 -39.76
N MET A 14 7.16 20.32 -38.95
CA MET A 14 8.08 21.30 -38.39
C MET A 14 9.15 21.74 -39.39
N THR A 15 9.52 23.01 -39.33
CA THR A 15 10.67 23.58 -40.04
C THR A 15 11.99 22.99 -39.53
N LYS A 16 13.08 23.16 -40.30
CA LYS A 16 14.42 22.68 -39.90
C LYS A 16 14.86 23.18 -38.52
N SER A 17 14.55 24.43 -38.18
CA SER A 17 14.90 25.01 -36.87
C SER A 17 14.03 24.46 -35.74
N GLU A 18 12.75 24.20 -36.00
CA GLU A 18 11.83 23.60 -35.02
C GLU A 18 12.18 22.14 -34.74
N LYS A 19 12.57 21.37 -35.77
CA LYS A 19 13.04 19.98 -35.61
C LYS A 19 14.25 19.89 -34.70
N LYS A 20 15.24 20.78 -34.85
CA LYS A 20 16.41 20.83 -33.96
C LYS A 20 16.04 21.07 -32.49
N ILE A 21 15.04 21.92 -32.25
CA ILE A 21 14.54 22.20 -30.89
C ILE A 21 13.80 20.97 -30.35
N ALA A 22 12.93 20.35 -31.14
CA ALA A 22 12.21 19.12 -30.78
C ALA A 22 13.16 17.94 -30.49
N GLU A 23 14.19 17.74 -31.32
CA GLU A 23 15.22 16.70 -31.11
C GLU A 23 16.00 16.92 -29.82
N TYR A 24 16.34 18.18 -29.50
CA TYR A 24 16.99 18.52 -28.23
C TYR A 24 16.09 18.20 -27.04
N ILE A 25 14.79 18.53 -27.12
CA ILE A 25 13.80 18.18 -26.09
C ILE A 25 13.68 16.67 -25.91
N PHE A 26 13.68 15.89 -27.00
CA PHE A 26 13.61 14.43 -26.91
C PHE A 26 14.87 13.80 -26.31
N LYS A 27 16.04 14.39 -26.56
CA LYS A 27 17.34 13.88 -26.10
C LYS A 27 17.62 14.22 -24.64
N SER A 28 17.24 15.43 -24.20
CA SER A 28 17.54 15.94 -22.86
C SER A 28 16.36 16.74 -22.26
N PRO A 29 15.25 16.08 -21.86
CA PRO A 29 14.10 16.75 -21.25
C PRO A 29 14.43 17.47 -19.93
N LYS A 30 15.38 16.94 -19.13
CA LYS A 30 15.77 17.52 -17.84
C LYS A 30 16.56 18.83 -17.97
N ASP A 31 17.44 18.90 -18.97
CA ASP A 31 18.34 20.05 -19.16
C ASP A 31 17.59 21.31 -19.59
N ILE A 32 16.53 21.14 -20.41
CA ILE A 32 15.78 22.28 -20.94
C ILE A 32 14.95 23.00 -19.87
N ILE A 33 14.70 22.36 -18.73
CA ILE A 33 13.95 22.94 -17.60
C ILE A 33 14.71 24.13 -17.00
N SER A 34 16.03 24.01 -16.82
CA SER A 34 16.88 25.08 -16.29
C SER A 34 17.31 26.11 -17.34
N ASP A 35 17.28 25.78 -18.62
CA ASP A 35 17.85 26.63 -19.67
C ASP A 35 16.96 27.82 -20.07
N SER A 36 17.49 29.04 -20.02
CA SER A 36 16.90 30.21 -20.67
C SER A 36 16.69 30.03 -22.19
N ALA A 37 15.86 30.86 -22.81
CA ALA A 37 15.67 30.84 -24.26
C ALA A 37 16.99 31.03 -25.05
N GLN A 38 17.97 31.72 -24.47
CA GLN A 38 19.29 31.92 -25.06
C GLN A 38 20.15 30.65 -25.00
N GLU A 39 20.14 29.96 -23.86
CA GLU A 39 20.88 28.70 -23.70
C GLU A 39 20.31 27.60 -24.61
N ILE A 40 18.98 27.49 -24.71
CA ILE A 40 18.32 26.55 -25.63
C ILE A 40 18.72 26.87 -27.08
N ALA A 41 18.71 28.15 -27.46
CA ALA A 41 19.10 28.57 -28.80
C ALA A 41 20.54 28.19 -29.14
N ILE A 42 21.48 28.35 -28.19
CA ILE A 42 22.88 27.92 -28.35
C ILE A 42 22.98 26.40 -28.53
N LYS A 43 22.36 25.63 -27.64
CA LYS A 43 22.42 24.16 -27.67
C LYS A 43 21.77 23.53 -28.90
N THR A 44 20.79 24.23 -29.48
CA THR A 44 20.05 23.79 -30.68
C THR A 44 20.59 24.39 -31.98
N SER A 45 21.58 25.28 -31.92
CA SER A 45 22.04 26.08 -33.06
C SER A 45 20.89 26.80 -33.77
N THR A 46 20.03 27.47 -32.98
CA THR A 46 18.89 28.28 -33.42
C THR A 46 18.94 29.69 -32.82
N SER A 47 17.84 30.45 -32.88
CA SER A 47 17.73 31.79 -32.26
C SER A 47 16.75 31.77 -31.10
N PRO A 48 16.90 32.65 -30.08
CA PRO A 48 15.94 32.74 -28.97
C PRO A 48 14.51 33.00 -29.46
N ALA A 49 14.35 33.79 -30.52
CA ALA A 49 13.05 34.03 -31.14
C ALA A 49 12.43 32.75 -31.74
N SER A 50 13.25 31.85 -32.29
CA SER A 50 12.78 30.54 -32.79
C SER A 50 12.29 29.64 -31.66
N VAL A 51 12.97 29.66 -30.50
CA VAL A 51 12.54 28.91 -29.30
C VAL A 51 11.18 29.40 -28.82
N ILE A 52 10.98 30.71 -28.69
CA ILE A 52 9.67 31.27 -28.28
C ILE A 52 8.57 30.99 -29.31
N ARG A 53 8.86 31.05 -30.61
CA ARG A 53 7.88 30.68 -31.65
C ARG A 53 7.51 29.20 -31.60
N PHE A 54 8.49 28.33 -31.37
CA PHE A 54 8.26 26.90 -31.22
C PHE A 54 7.31 26.61 -30.04
N THR A 55 7.54 27.19 -28.86
CA THR A 55 6.67 26.95 -27.69
C THR A 55 5.23 27.39 -27.95
N LYS A 56 5.05 28.53 -28.65
CA LYS A 56 3.72 29.00 -29.08
C LYS A 56 3.06 28.06 -30.09
N LYS A 57 3.81 27.57 -31.07
CA LYS A 57 3.30 26.63 -32.09
C LYS A 57 2.85 25.30 -31.49
N VAL A 58 3.53 24.82 -30.45
CA VAL A 58 3.18 23.58 -29.72
C VAL A 58 2.02 23.81 -28.71
N GLY A 59 1.54 25.05 -28.60
CA GLY A 59 0.31 25.40 -27.88
C GLY A 59 0.51 26.01 -26.49
N TYR A 60 1.64 26.67 -26.24
CA TYR A 60 1.96 27.31 -24.96
C TYR A 60 2.27 28.80 -25.12
N ASN A 61 1.72 29.65 -24.25
CA ASN A 61 1.82 31.10 -24.41
C ASN A 61 3.22 31.64 -24.07
N SER A 62 3.99 30.90 -23.28
CA SER A 62 5.35 31.25 -22.89
C SER A 62 6.28 30.03 -22.79
N LEU A 63 7.60 30.29 -22.80
CA LEU A 63 8.61 29.25 -22.54
C LEU A 63 8.49 28.68 -21.12
N ASN A 64 8.14 29.50 -20.14
CA ASN A 64 7.95 29.04 -18.76
C ASN A 64 6.75 28.08 -18.68
N GLU A 65 5.62 28.43 -19.29
CA GLU A 65 4.44 27.57 -19.35
C GLU A 65 4.73 26.23 -20.06
N PHE A 66 5.49 26.28 -21.16
CA PHE A 66 5.98 25.08 -21.85
C PHE A 66 6.86 24.20 -20.95
N LYS A 67 7.81 24.81 -20.23
CA LYS A 67 8.68 24.09 -19.27
C LYS A 67 7.88 23.48 -18.13
N PHE A 68 6.91 24.20 -17.56
CA PHE A 68 6.02 23.67 -16.52
C PHE A 68 5.25 22.45 -17.02
N ALA A 69 4.72 22.50 -18.25
CA ALA A 69 4.02 21.37 -18.83
C ALA A 69 4.95 20.18 -19.10
N LEU A 70 6.20 20.43 -19.52
CA LEU A 70 7.21 19.40 -19.74
C LEU A 70 7.62 18.73 -18.42
N VAL A 71 7.79 19.53 -17.36
CA VAL A 71 8.04 19.07 -15.99
C VAL A 71 6.90 18.20 -15.49
N ALA A 72 5.64 18.65 -15.66
CA ALA A 72 4.47 17.87 -15.26
C ALA A 72 4.35 16.55 -16.03
N GLU A 73 4.75 16.51 -17.31
CA GLU A 73 4.81 15.28 -18.10
C GLU A 73 5.97 14.36 -17.69
N GLU A 74 7.11 14.92 -17.29
CA GLU A 74 8.24 14.15 -16.77
C GLU A 74 7.93 13.53 -15.41
N TYR A 75 7.25 14.26 -14.51
CA TYR A 75 6.73 13.71 -13.24
C TYR A 75 5.62 12.67 -13.44
N THR A 76 4.95 12.64 -14.58
CA THR A 76 3.98 11.57 -14.92
C THR A 76 4.59 10.42 -15.71
N LYS A 77 5.73 10.61 -16.39
CA LYS A 77 6.54 9.56 -17.04
C LYS A 77 7.51 8.88 -16.11
N GLU A 78 7.94 9.54 -15.04
CA GLU A 78 8.44 8.87 -13.85
C GLU A 78 7.23 8.19 -13.16
N SER A 79 6.76 7.10 -13.79
CA SER A 79 6.16 5.98 -13.08
C SER A 79 7.21 5.45 -12.10
N THR A 80 7.45 6.20 -11.04
CA THR A 80 8.29 5.73 -9.95
C THR A 80 7.60 4.48 -9.42
N GLU A 81 8.34 3.37 -9.38
CA GLU A 81 7.95 2.18 -8.61
C GLU A 81 7.61 2.53 -7.15
N PHE A 82 8.09 3.69 -6.69
CA PHE A 82 7.82 4.31 -5.40
C PHE A 82 6.51 5.10 -5.33
N ASP A 83 5.75 4.87 -4.25
CA ASP A 83 4.70 5.77 -3.74
C ASP A 83 5.35 6.84 -2.83
N TYR A 84 5.67 8.00 -3.40
CA TYR A 84 6.30 9.10 -2.65
C TYR A 84 5.22 9.94 -1.95
N ILE A 85 5.03 9.69 -0.65
CA ILE A 85 4.28 10.59 0.25
C ILE A 85 5.05 11.92 0.46
N ILE A 86 6.37 11.90 0.23
CA ILE A 86 7.29 13.00 0.52
C ILE A 86 8.05 13.45 -0.73
N ASN A 87 8.38 14.74 -0.78
CA ASN A 87 9.25 15.36 -1.79
C ASN A 87 10.56 15.83 -1.15
N TYR A 88 11.63 15.94 -1.95
CA TYR A 88 12.97 16.33 -1.47
C TYR A 88 12.99 17.68 -0.70
N ASN A 89 12.12 18.62 -1.06
CA ASN A 89 12.05 19.94 -0.45
C ASN A 89 10.95 20.08 0.63
N ASP A 90 10.34 18.98 1.07
CA ASP A 90 9.31 19.06 2.11
C ASP A 90 9.90 19.48 3.46
N SER A 91 9.27 20.46 4.10
CA SER A 91 9.50 20.72 5.52
C SER A 91 8.94 19.57 6.38
N ILE A 92 9.45 19.40 7.61
CA ILE A 92 8.92 18.40 8.54
C ILE A 92 7.42 18.60 8.79
N ASP A 93 6.95 19.85 8.90
CA ASP A 93 5.52 20.17 9.03
C ASP A 93 4.72 19.68 7.82
N SER A 94 5.23 19.87 6.60
CA SER A 94 4.60 19.35 5.39
C SER A 94 4.52 17.82 5.39
N ILE A 95 5.59 17.14 5.82
CA ILE A 95 5.62 15.68 5.93
C ILE A 95 4.56 15.18 6.92
N ILE A 96 4.44 15.81 8.09
CA ILE A 96 3.42 15.45 9.09
C ILE A 96 2.01 15.60 8.52
N ASN A 97 1.72 16.72 7.87
CA ASN A 97 0.42 16.99 7.27
C ASN A 97 0.08 16.01 6.12
N LYS A 98 1.05 15.74 5.23
CA LYS A 98 0.87 14.77 4.13
C LYS A 98 0.63 13.36 4.66
N LEU A 99 1.41 12.94 5.66
CA LEU A 99 1.23 11.64 6.31
C LEU A 99 -0.16 11.54 6.96
N GLY A 100 -0.57 12.56 7.72
CA GLY A 100 -1.87 12.62 8.36
C GLY A 100 -3.02 12.45 7.36
N ASN A 101 -3.00 13.24 6.27
CA ASN A 101 -4.01 13.13 5.22
C ASN A 101 -4.01 11.75 4.56
N LYS A 102 -2.84 11.21 4.20
CA LYS A 102 -2.73 9.86 3.60
C LYS A 102 -3.30 8.78 4.51
N VAL A 103 -3.08 8.86 5.83
CA VAL A 103 -3.63 7.92 6.81
C VAL A 103 -5.15 8.04 6.90
N ILE A 104 -5.69 9.26 6.92
CA ILE A 104 -7.14 9.51 6.93
C ILE A 104 -7.79 8.94 5.66
N ASP A 105 -7.23 9.23 4.49
CA ASP A 105 -7.71 8.71 3.21
C ASP A 105 -7.68 7.18 3.20
N THR A 106 -6.56 6.59 3.63
CA THR A 106 -6.40 5.14 3.75
C THR A 106 -7.50 4.52 4.62
N ILE A 107 -7.84 5.12 5.76
CA ILE A 107 -8.88 4.62 6.65
C ILE A 107 -10.26 4.75 5.99
N ASN A 108 -10.54 5.87 5.32
CA ASN A 108 -11.81 6.07 4.62
C ASN A 108 -12.00 5.04 3.50
N ASP A 109 -10.99 4.86 2.64
CA ASP A 109 -11.01 3.84 1.57
C ASP A 109 -11.17 2.43 2.16
N THR A 110 -10.54 2.15 3.29
CA THR A 110 -10.66 0.84 3.96
C THR A 110 -12.08 0.61 4.44
N LYS A 111 -12.71 1.61 5.07
CA LYS A 111 -14.11 1.51 5.53
C LYS A 111 -15.09 1.25 4.40
N GLU A 112 -14.86 1.81 3.22
CA GLU A 112 -15.72 1.59 2.05
C GLU A 112 -15.62 0.16 1.50
N LEU A 113 -14.49 -0.52 1.71
CA LEU A 113 -14.25 -1.88 1.21
C LEU A 113 -14.57 -2.99 2.23
N VAL A 114 -14.62 -2.67 3.52
CA VAL A 114 -14.97 -3.65 4.55
C VAL A 114 -16.45 -4.01 4.42
N ASP A 115 -16.70 -5.27 4.06
CA ASP A 115 -18.03 -5.86 4.00
C ASP A 115 -18.44 -6.32 5.41
N ASP A 116 -19.52 -5.74 5.93
CA ASP A 116 -20.05 -6.01 7.27
C ASP A 116 -20.46 -7.48 7.47
N GLU A 117 -21.01 -8.12 6.43
CA GLU A 117 -21.44 -9.53 6.50
C GLU A 117 -20.22 -10.45 6.57
N LYS A 118 -19.21 -10.19 5.74
CA LYS A 118 -17.95 -10.94 5.74
C LYS A 118 -17.15 -10.72 7.02
N LEU A 119 -17.14 -9.50 7.55
CA LEU A 119 -16.53 -9.20 8.85
C LEU A 119 -17.23 -9.97 9.96
N LEU A 120 -18.57 -10.00 9.97
CA LEU A 120 -19.35 -10.76 10.94
C LEU A 120 -19.10 -12.28 10.83
N GLU A 121 -18.99 -12.80 9.60
CA GLU A 121 -18.64 -14.20 9.33
C GLU A 121 -17.26 -14.54 9.92
N ALA A 122 -16.25 -13.71 9.65
CA ALA A 122 -14.90 -13.85 10.19
C ALA A 122 -14.88 -13.78 11.73
N VAL A 123 -15.60 -12.83 12.35
CA VAL A 123 -15.71 -12.72 13.81
C VAL A 123 -16.28 -14.00 14.41
N LYS A 124 -17.33 -14.58 13.81
CA LYS A 124 -17.93 -15.84 14.29
C LYS A 124 -16.95 -17.01 14.18
N ALA A 125 -16.25 -17.14 13.05
CA ALA A 125 -15.24 -18.18 12.85
C ALA A 125 -14.12 -18.09 13.88
N ILE A 126 -13.53 -16.90 14.06
CA ILE A 126 -12.44 -16.67 15.02
C ILE A 126 -12.90 -16.91 16.46
N LYS A 127 -14.12 -16.51 16.79
CA LYS A 127 -14.64 -16.68 18.15
C LYS A 127 -14.80 -18.16 18.51
N ASN A 128 -15.33 -18.96 17.59
CA ASN A 128 -15.69 -20.36 17.82
C ASN A 128 -14.52 -21.32 17.65
N ALA A 129 -13.41 -20.86 17.06
CA ALA A 129 -12.21 -21.65 16.89
C ALA A 129 -11.58 -22.07 18.23
N GLU A 130 -11.06 -23.30 18.27
CA GLU A 130 -10.25 -23.80 19.38
C GLU A 130 -8.90 -23.09 19.42
N THR A 131 -8.23 -22.98 18.27
CA THR A 131 -6.99 -22.23 18.07
C THR A 131 -7.06 -21.34 16.84
N ILE A 132 -6.49 -20.15 16.93
CA ILE A 132 -6.38 -19.19 15.83
C ILE A 132 -4.94 -19.24 15.31
N TYR A 133 -4.75 -19.65 14.06
CA TYR A 133 -3.46 -19.63 13.39
C TYR A 133 -3.35 -18.36 12.56
N LEU A 134 -2.36 -17.51 12.87
CA LEU A 134 -2.08 -16.30 12.11
C LEU A 134 -0.91 -16.54 11.16
N TYR A 135 -1.03 -16.03 9.94
CA TYR A 135 0.00 -16.12 8.92
C TYR A 135 0.32 -14.75 8.35
N GLY A 136 1.61 -14.42 8.26
CA GLY A 136 2.05 -13.14 7.72
C GLY A 136 3.57 -12.99 7.80
N VAL A 137 4.15 -12.33 6.80
CA VAL A 137 5.61 -12.09 6.71
C VAL A 137 5.89 -10.59 6.53
N GLY A 138 7.12 -10.17 6.84
CA GLY A 138 7.55 -8.78 6.65
C GLY A 138 6.65 -7.78 7.39
N ALA A 139 6.15 -6.76 6.69
CA ALA A 139 5.26 -5.76 7.31
C ALA A 139 3.94 -6.37 7.82
N SER A 140 3.41 -7.40 7.15
CA SER A 140 2.16 -8.07 7.58
C SER A 140 2.38 -8.97 8.80
N ALA A 141 3.61 -9.44 9.07
CA ALA A 141 3.96 -10.11 10.32
C ALA A 141 3.79 -9.18 11.53
N MET A 142 4.08 -7.88 11.38
CA MET A 142 3.89 -6.89 12.47
C MET A 142 2.41 -6.72 12.82
N VAL A 143 1.53 -6.74 11.82
CA VAL A 143 0.08 -6.71 12.04
C VAL A 143 -0.40 -7.99 12.71
N ALA A 144 0.09 -9.16 12.25
CA ALA A 144 -0.25 -10.44 12.87
C ALA A 144 0.19 -10.50 14.34
N MET A 145 1.36 -9.96 14.66
CA MET A 145 1.88 -9.90 16.03
C MET A 145 1.03 -8.97 16.93
N ASP A 146 0.63 -7.80 16.43
CA ASP A 146 -0.27 -6.90 17.14
C ASP A 146 -1.65 -7.56 17.39
N PHE A 147 -2.20 -8.23 16.38
CA PHE A 147 -3.47 -8.95 16.51
C PHE A 147 -3.35 -10.14 17.48
N GLN A 148 -2.25 -10.90 17.41
CA GLN A 148 -1.94 -11.96 18.37
C GLN A 148 -1.94 -11.43 19.80
N TYR A 149 -1.24 -10.32 20.04
CA TYR A 149 -1.19 -9.69 21.35
C TYR A 149 -2.59 -9.36 21.88
N LYS A 150 -3.42 -8.70 21.06
CA LYS A 150 -4.81 -8.33 21.44
C LYS A 150 -5.67 -9.55 21.76
N LEU A 151 -5.60 -10.60 20.96
CA LEU A 151 -6.35 -11.84 21.16
C LEU A 151 -5.93 -12.60 22.42
N LEU A 152 -4.62 -12.70 22.70
CA LEU A 152 -4.10 -13.33 23.93
C LEU A 152 -4.59 -12.58 25.18
N ARG A 153 -4.63 -11.24 25.12
CA ARG A 153 -5.11 -10.39 26.22
C ARG A 153 -6.59 -10.64 26.58
N ILE A 154 -7.38 -11.22 25.68
CA ILE A 154 -8.79 -11.60 25.91
C ILE A 154 -9.01 -13.12 26.00
N ASN A 155 -7.95 -13.88 26.29
CA ASN A 155 -7.97 -15.33 26.51
C ASN A 155 -8.41 -16.14 25.27
N LYS A 156 -7.91 -15.75 24.09
CA LYS A 156 -7.94 -16.60 22.89
C LYS A 156 -6.62 -17.34 22.72
N LYS A 157 -6.68 -18.61 22.29
CA LYS A 157 -5.49 -19.39 21.93
C LYS A 157 -5.06 -18.99 20.53
N VAL A 158 -3.84 -18.50 20.38
CA VAL A 158 -3.34 -17.98 19.10
C VAL A 158 -1.93 -18.51 18.83
N MET A 159 -1.73 -19.06 17.64
CA MET A 159 -0.43 -19.43 17.11
C MET A 159 0.01 -18.47 16.02
N PHE A 160 1.17 -17.86 16.20
CA PHE A 160 1.83 -17.04 15.18
C PHE A 160 3.33 -17.31 15.26
N GLN A 161 3.96 -17.47 14.10
CA GLN A 161 5.40 -17.60 13.96
C GLN A 161 5.86 -16.68 12.85
N GLN A 162 6.85 -15.84 13.14
CA GLN A 162 7.40 -14.91 12.15
C GLN A 162 8.30 -15.62 11.14
N ASP A 163 8.98 -16.70 11.57
CA ASP A 163 9.78 -17.55 10.70
C ASP A 163 8.86 -18.38 9.79
N SER A 164 9.12 -18.36 8.48
CA SER A 164 8.26 -19.01 7.49
C SER A 164 8.30 -20.54 7.57
N HIS A 165 9.42 -21.14 7.95
CA HIS A 165 9.52 -22.58 8.13
C HIS A 165 8.73 -23.04 9.36
N LEU A 166 8.85 -22.31 10.47
CA LEU A 166 8.05 -22.58 11.67
C LEU A 166 6.56 -22.35 11.41
N GLN A 167 6.21 -21.31 10.64
CA GLN A 167 4.83 -21.04 10.23
C GLN A 167 4.23 -22.25 9.50
N LEU A 168 4.95 -22.81 8.51
CA LEU A 168 4.51 -24.00 7.78
C LEU A 168 4.48 -25.25 8.65
N ALA A 169 5.46 -25.42 9.55
CA ALA A 169 5.51 -26.56 10.45
C ALA A 169 4.28 -26.63 11.36
N VAL A 170 3.83 -25.49 11.91
CA VAL A 170 2.62 -25.47 12.75
C VAL A 170 1.33 -25.64 11.93
N SER A 171 1.32 -25.22 10.66
CA SER A 171 0.14 -25.37 9.78
C SER A 171 -0.25 -26.83 9.52
N VAL A 172 0.68 -27.78 9.62
CA VAL A 172 0.37 -29.21 9.45
C VAL A 172 -0.53 -29.75 10.56
N HIS A 173 -0.56 -29.10 11.72
CA HIS A 173 -1.31 -29.55 12.90
C HIS A 173 -2.66 -28.85 13.08
N ILE A 174 -3.01 -27.91 12.19
CA ILE A 174 -4.31 -27.26 12.21
C ILE A 174 -5.43 -28.26 11.89
N THR A 175 -6.60 -28.08 12.47
CA THR A 175 -7.75 -28.97 12.29
C THR A 175 -9.01 -28.20 11.92
N ASN A 176 -10.08 -28.93 11.61
CA ASN A 176 -11.41 -28.35 11.35
C ASN A 176 -12.07 -27.63 12.55
N ARG A 177 -11.46 -27.69 13.75
CA ARG A 177 -11.90 -26.92 14.92
C ARG A 177 -11.20 -25.56 15.04
N ASP A 178 -10.22 -25.31 14.18
CA ASP A 178 -9.38 -24.13 14.20
C ASP A 178 -9.73 -23.17 13.06
N VAL A 179 -9.13 -21.98 13.11
CA VAL A 179 -9.22 -21.00 12.03
C VAL A 179 -7.83 -20.55 11.60
N ALA A 180 -7.64 -20.36 10.31
CA ALA A 180 -6.46 -19.76 9.72
C ALA A 180 -6.76 -18.32 9.27
N VAL A 181 -6.01 -17.34 9.75
CA VAL A 181 -6.11 -15.93 9.35
C VAL A 181 -4.80 -15.52 8.68
N ALA A 182 -4.85 -15.34 7.37
CA ALA A 182 -3.72 -14.91 6.56
C ALA A 182 -3.77 -13.42 6.29
N ILE A 183 -2.68 -12.73 6.66
CA ILE A 183 -2.48 -11.30 6.45
C ILE A 183 -1.38 -11.15 5.41
N SER A 184 -1.77 -10.74 4.20
CA SER A 184 -0.84 -10.57 3.09
C SER A 184 -1.38 -9.53 2.14
N TYR A 185 -0.74 -8.35 2.07
CA TYR A 185 -1.27 -7.27 1.25
C TYR A 185 -1.33 -7.65 -0.24
N SER A 186 -0.30 -8.31 -0.78
CA SER A 186 -0.28 -8.70 -2.20
C SER A 186 -1.19 -9.88 -2.51
N GLY A 187 -1.52 -10.71 -1.51
CA GLY A 187 -2.18 -12.00 -1.67
C GLY A 187 -1.37 -13.06 -2.43
N ASN A 188 -0.09 -12.78 -2.75
CA ASN A 188 0.76 -13.66 -3.57
C ASN A 188 2.01 -14.17 -2.85
N THR A 189 2.13 -13.90 -1.55
CA THR A 189 3.24 -14.39 -0.71
C THR A 189 3.17 -15.91 -0.59
N ARG A 190 4.18 -16.60 -1.14
CA ARG A 190 4.19 -18.06 -1.30
C ARG A 190 4.02 -18.81 0.01
N GLU A 191 4.78 -18.46 1.03
CA GLU A 191 4.80 -19.15 2.33
C GLU A 191 3.47 -18.99 3.07
N VAL A 192 2.80 -17.83 2.92
CA VAL A 192 1.47 -17.59 3.46
C VAL A 192 0.43 -18.42 2.70
N ASN A 193 0.51 -18.45 1.37
CA ASN A 193 -0.44 -19.19 0.54
C ASN A 193 -0.35 -20.71 0.79
N LEU A 194 0.87 -21.25 0.90
CA LEU A 194 1.07 -22.67 1.26
C LEU A 194 0.47 -23.02 2.63
N ALA A 195 0.62 -22.14 3.63
CA ALA A 195 0.03 -22.34 4.96
C ALA A 195 -1.50 -22.37 4.92
N VAL A 196 -2.12 -21.52 4.08
CA VAL A 196 -3.58 -21.45 3.91
C VAL A 196 -4.11 -22.66 3.15
N GLU A 197 -3.41 -23.10 2.11
CA GLU A 197 -3.76 -24.32 1.37
C GLU A 197 -3.76 -25.55 2.29
N GLU A 198 -2.73 -25.70 3.13
CA GLU A 198 -2.66 -26.81 4.09
C GLU A 198 -3.76 -26.69 5.16
N ALA A 199 -4.05 -25.48 5.64
CA ALA A 199 -5.16 -25.24 6.56
C ALA A 199 -6.51 -25.67 5.99
N LYS A 200 -6.79 -25.28 4.74
CA LYS A 200 -8.01 -25.64 4.03
C LYS A 200 -8.13 -27.14 3.80
N LYS A 201 -7.03 -27.79 3.41
CA LYS A 201 -6.95 -29.25 3.24
C LYS A 201 -7.27 -29.99 4.54
N ASN A 202 -6.87 -29.44 5.70
CA ASN A 202 -7.18 -30.00 7.02
C ASN A 202 -8.57 -29.58 7.55
N GLY A 203 -9.38 -28.91 6.73
CA GLY A 203 -10.77 -28.56 7.01
C GLY A 203 -10.95 -27.34 7.91
N ALA A 204 -9.89 -26.59 8.22
CA ALA A 204 -9.99 -25.34 8.97
C ALA A 204 -10.65 -24.25 8.13
N THR A 205 -11.45 -23.38 8.77
CA THR A 205 -11.94 -22.18 8.09
C THR A 205 -10.78 -21.23 7.81
N THR A 206 -10.72 -20.69 6.60
CA THR A 206 -9.66 -19.79 6.15
C THR A 206 -10.16 -18.37 5.90
N ILE A 207 -9.46 -17.39 6.48
CA ILE A 207 -9.76 -15.96 6.38
C ILE A 207 -8.55 -15.26 5.77
N ALA A 208 -8.77 -14.43 4.75
CA ALA A 208 -7.75 -13.61 4.13
C ALA A 208 -7.99 -12.12 4.40
N ILE A 209 -6.92 -11.42 4.81
CA ILE A 209 -6.84 -9.95 4.85
C ILE A 209 -5.84 -9.52 3.77
N THR A 210 -6.35 -9.10 2.61
CA THR A 210 -5.57 -8.83 1.39
C THR A 210 -6.17 -7.68 0.60
N LYS A 211 -5.38 -7.05 -0.27
CA LYS A 211 -5.90 -5.98 -1.13
C LYS A 211 -7.04 -6.48 -2.03
N CYS A 212 -7.97 -5.59 -2.35
CA CYS A 212 -9.07 -5.86 -3.25
C CYS A 212 -8.55 -6.27 -4.65
N GLY A 213 -9.32 -7.10 -5.35
CA GLY A 213 -8.96 -7.69 -6.63
C GLY A 213 -8.58 -9.16 -6.52
N LYS A 214 -8.10 -9.74 -7.62
CA LYS A 214 -7.75 -11.16 -7.70
C LYS A 214 -6.31 -11.39 -7.26
N SER A 215 -6.13 -12.35 -6.35
CA SER A 215 -4.84 -12.86 -5.90
C SER A 215 -4.94 -14.37 -5.65
N ILE A 216 -3.81 -15.05 -5.45
CA ILE A 216 -3.85 -16.46 -5.07
C ILE A 216 -4.60 -16.63 -3.75
N LEU A 217 -4.24 -15.82 -2.74
CA LEU A 217 -4.84 -15.87 -1.41
C LEU A 217 -6.35 -15.67 -1.44
N SER A 218 -6.82 -14.66 -2.18
CA SER A 218 -8.26 -14.36 -2.25
C SER A 218 -9.08 -15.47 -2.90
N ASN A 219 -8.46 -16.28 -3.76
CA ASN A 219 -9.13 -17.40 -4.43
C ASN A 219 -9.19 -18.66 -3.55
N ILE A 220 -8.20 -18.86 -2.68
CA ILE A 220 -8.13 -20.07 -1.84
C ILE A 220 -8.84 -19.90 -0.50
N ALA A 221 -8.95 -18.68 0.02
CA ALA A 221 -9.61 -18.41 1.31
C ALA A 221 -11.15 -18.55 1.23
N ASP A 222 -11.78 -18.94 2.34
CA ASP A 222 -13.24 -19.04 2.46
C ASP A 222 -13.89 -17.67 2.69
N ILE A 223 -13.22 -16.82 3.48
CA ILE A 223 -13.68 -15.48 3.83
C ILE A 223 -12.61 -14.47 3.43
N ASN A 224 -12.98 -13.48 2.61
CA ASN A 224 -12.09 -12.41 2.17
C ASN A 224 -12.48 -11.08 2.82
N LEU A 225 -11.56 -10.48 3.56
CA LEU A 225 -11.65 -9.13 4.10
C LEU A 225 -10.73 -8.23 3.28
N ASN A 226 -11.34 -7.48 2.36
CA ASN A 226 -10.59 -6.70 1.38
C ASN A 226 -10.14 -5.36 1.96
N ILE A 227 -8.91 -4.98 1.64
CA ILE A 227 -8.35 -3.64 1.90
C ILE A 227 -8.05 -2.91 0.58
N PRO A 228 -7.82 -1.59 0.58
CA PRO A 228 -7.56 -0.85 -0.65
C PRO A 228 -6.26 -1.28 -1.34
N SER A 229 -6.24 -1.26 -2.68
CA SER A 229 -5.03 -1.45 -3.49
C SER A 229 -4.27 -0.14 -3.68
N ILE A 230 -3.74 0.40 -2.58
CA ILE A 230 -3.16 1.76 -2.50
C ILE A 230 -1.64 1.82 -2.50
N GLU A 231 -0.96 0.67 -2.40
CA GLU A 231 0.49 0.58 -2.46
C GLU A 231 0.98 -0.10 -3.75
N LYS A 232 2.02 0.51 -4.34
CA LYS A 232 2.83 -0.05 -5.43
C LYS A 232 3.80 -1.13 -4.90
N ASP A 233 4.52 -1.78 -5.81
CA ASP A 233 5.42 -2.90 -5.47
C ASP A 233 6.64 -2.46 -4.64
N LEU A 234 7.18 -1.25 -4.88
CA LEU A 234 8.28 -0.69 -4.11
C LEU A 234 7.75 0.36 -3.11
N ARG A 235 7.95 0.09 -1.81
CA ARG A 235 7.29 0.84 -0.72
C ARG A 235 8.33 1.46 0.21
N ILE A 236 8.14 2.71 0.61
CA ILE A 236 9.02 3.38 1.58
C ILE A 236 8.85 2.78 3.00
N GLY A 237 7.63 2.37 3.38
CA GLY A 237 7.39 1.89 4.75
C GLY A 237 6.11 1.08 4.98
N ALA A 238 5.44 0.64 3.91
CA ALA A 238 4.17 -0.10 3.97
C ALA A 238 3.11 0.57 4.90
N ILE A 239 3.09 1.90 4.93
CA ILE A 239 2.29 2.68 5.91
C ILE A 239 0.81 2.46 5.67
N SER A 240 0.38 2.63 4.42
CA SER A 240 -1.02 2.57 4.04
C SER A 240 -1.57 1.15 4.14
N SER A 241 -0.87 0.16 3.59
CA SER A 241 -1.29 -1.24 3.70
C SER A 241 -1.34 -1.72 5.13
N ARG A 242 -0.33 -1.39 5.95
CA ARG A 242 -0.32 -1.75 7.38
C ARG A 242 -1.46 -1.06 8.12
N THR A 243 -1.74 0.21 7.83
CA THR A 243 -2.85 0.95 8.44
C THR A 243 -4.19 0.29 8.13
N SER A 244 -4.45 -0.09 6.87
CA SER A 244 -5.67 -0.81 6.50
C SER A 244 -5.77 -2.19 7.16
N GLN A 245 -4.67 -2.95 7.19
CA GLN A 245 -4.63 -4.27 7.84
C GLN A 245 -4.87 -4.17 9.36
N LEU A 246 -4.28 -3.16 10.03
CA LEU A 246 -4.52 -2.86 11.44
C LEU A 246 -5.98 -2.48 11.67
N PHE A 247 -6.56 -1.64 10.82
CA PHE A 247 -7.97 -1.26 10.91
C PHE A 247 -8.91 -2.48 10.84
N VAL A 248 -8.66 -3.41 9.91
CA VAL A 248 -9.45 -4.64 9.78
C VAL A 248 -9.26 -5.56 10.99
N THR A 249 -8.02 -5.76 11.45
CA THR A 249 -7.75 -6.62 12.62
C THR A 249 -8.29 -6.03 13.92
N ASP A 250 -8.29 -4.70 14.07
CA ASP A 250 -8.97 -3.99 15.16
C ASP A 250 -10.48 -4.16 15.11
N SER A 251 -11.06 -4.07 13.92
CA SER A 251 -12.50 -4.31 13.72
C SER A 251 -12.89 -5.74 14.09
N LEU A 252 -12.07 -6.74 13.71
CA LEU A 252 -12.23 -8.13 14.14
C LEU A 252 -12.11 -8.27 15.66
N PHE A 253 -11.07 -7.70 16.27
CA PHE A 253 -10.84 -7.75 17.71
C PHE A 253 -12.01 -7.15 18.49
N LEU A 254 -12.47 -5.95 18.12
CA LEU A 254 -13.61 -5.29 18.75
C LEU A 254 -14.90 -6.08 18.52
N GLY A 255 -15.07 -6.67 17.34
CA GLY A 255 -16.18 -7.58 17.03
C GLY A 255 -16.23 -8.81 17.92
N ILE A 256 -15.06 -9.39 18.27
CA ILE A 256 -14.94 -10.52 19.20
C ILE A 256 -15.16 -10.06 20.65
N ALA A 257 -14.58 -8.93 21.04
CA ALA A 257 -14.64 -8.39 22.40
C ALA A 257 -16.05 -7.97 22.82
N LYS A 258 -16.83 -7.36 21.91
CA LYS A 258 -18.14 -6.78 22.22
C LYS A 258 -19.21 -7.80 22.66
N GLU A 259 -19.04 -9.08 22.33
CA GLU A 259 -20.05 -10.09 22.66
C GLU A 259 -20.14 -10.39 24.16
N ASN A 260 -19.04 -10.21 24.89
CA ASN A 260 -19.02 -10.31 26.35
C ASN A 260 -18.01 -9.32 26.93
N LEU A 261 -18.45 -8.07 27.07
CA LEU A 261 -17.60 -6.97 27.55
C LEU A 261 -17.08 -7.23 28.97
N ASP A 262 -17.91 -7.76 29.87
CA ASP A 262 -17.51 -8.05 31.26
C ASP A 262 -16.37 -9.08 31.33
N LYS A 263 -16.48 -10.18 30.55
CA LYS A 263 -15.42 -11.20 30.47
C LYS A 263 -14.16 -10.64 29.82
N THR A 264 -14.33 -9.81 28.78
CA THR A 264 -13.21 -9.14 28.11
C THR A 264 -12.46 -8.24 29.08
N GLU A 265 -13.16 -7.35 29.78
CA GLU A 265 -12.58 -6.45 30.79
C GLU A 265 -11.85 -7.23 31.87
N LYS A 266 -12.47 -8.29 32.42
CA LYS A 266 -11.83 -9.15 33.42
C LYS A 266 -10.52 -9.75 32.92
N ASN A 267 -10.48 -10.26 31.69
CA ASN A 267 -9.25 -10.82 31.10
C ASN A 267 -8.18 -9.73 30.90
N LEU A 268 -8.56 -8.55 30.45
CA LEU A 268 -7.66 -7.41 30.26
C LEU A 268 -7.05 -6.94 31.58
N ILE A 269 -7.84 -6.89 32.65
CA ILE A 269 -7.38 -6.56 34.01
C ILE A 269 -6.43 -7.64 34.53
N ASN A 270 -6.79 -8.92 34.42
CA ASN A 270 -5.96 -10.02 34.91
C ASN A 270 -4.57 -10.02 34.26
N THR A 271 -4.53 -9.87 32.94
CA THR A 271 -3.27 -9.81 32.18
C THR A 271 -2.46 -8.57 32.52
N ARG A 272 -3.10 -7.41 32.69
CA ARG A 272 -2.44 -6.17 33.14
C ARG A 272 -1.83 -6.33 34.53
N ASN A 273 -2.58 -6.86 35.50
CA ASN A 273 -2.14 -7.03 36.88
C ASN A 273 -0.87 -7.88 36.98
N LEU A 274 -0.80 -8.96 36.19
CA LEU A 274 0.40 -9.82 36.15
C LEU A 274 1.61 -9.09 35.55
N VAL A 275 1.42 -8.35 34.45
CA VAL A 275 2.51 -7.58 33.83
C VAL A 275 2.99 -6.44 34.73
N GLU A 276 2.10 -5.81 35.52
CA GLU A 276 2.48 -4.76 36.47
C GLU A 276 3.43 -5.25 37.58
N VAL A 277 3.49 -6.55 37.85
CA VAL A 277 4.47 -7.12 38.79
C VAL A 277 5.91 -6.82 38.33
N LEU A 278 6.18 -6.80 37.01
CA LEU A 278 7.51 -6.51 36.47
C LEU A 278 8.02 -5.09 36.78
N LYS A 279 7.14 -4.16 37.17
CA LYS A 279 7.51 -2.77 37.51
C LYS A 279 7.88 -2.58 38.97
N ARG A 280 7.74 -3.63 39.78
CA ARG A 280 7.92 -3.58 41.24
C ARG A 280 9.32 -4.05 41.68
N GLU A 281 10.19 -4.34 40.73
CA GLU A 281 11.62 -4.64 40.88
C GLU A 281 12.46 -3.49 40.34
#